data_AF-A0A530BEP5-F1
#
_entry.id   AF-A0A530BEP5-F1
#
_cell.length_a   1.000
_cell.length_b   1.000
_cell.length_c   1.000
_cell.angle_alpha   90.00
_cell.angle_beta   90.00
_cell.angle_gamma   90.00
#
_symmetry.space_group_name_H-M   'P 1'
#
loop_
_entity.id
_entity.type
_entity.pdbx_description
1 polymer ?
#
loop_
_entity_poly.entity_id
_entity_poly.type
_entity_poly.pdbx_seq_one_letter_code
_entity_poly.pdbx_strand_id
1 'polypeptide(L)'
;MTLPTRNLLAEEASPYLRQHSDNPVHWRGWSRAALAEAKELGRPILLSIGYAACHWCHVMAHESFENDAVAAVMNRLYVNIKVDREERPDIDQIYMAALHAMGEQGGWPLTMFLTPDGKPFWGGTYFPREARYGRPGFIQVLEAVDKAWREKQQSLAESADGLAAHVESRLAGTKGKAVLDRDTLSDLAGRIGGMIDRDLGGLKGAPKFPNAPFMHTLWLSWLRDGHADHRDAVLTSLEKMLAGGIYDHVGGGLSRYSTDAEWLVPHFEKMLYDNAQLVRLCNWAYAATGKDLFRLRIEETVAWLLREMRVEAGAFVASLDADSDGEEGLFYTWSRDEIEAALGDDAPTFFQYFELAAPHGWEGKPIIRQTETQQSQGIADYAQLAPLKAKVLAVREQRVRP
;
A
#
# COMPACT_ATOMS: atom_id res chain seq x y z
N MET A 1 -19.35 14.83 31.73
CA MET A 1 -18.24 13.96 32.15
C MET A 1 -16.95 14.45 31.53
N THR A 2 -15.83 14.34 32.24
CA THR A 2 -14.48 14.63 31.70
C THR A 2 -14.01 13.43 30.90
N LEU A 3 -13.46 13.68 29.70
CA LEU A 3 -12.78 12.67 28.90
C LEU A 3 -11.78 11.87 29.75
N PRO A 4 -11.57 10.56 29.51
CA PRO A 4 -10.32 9.90 29.83
C PRO A 4 -9.16 10.79 29.37
N THR A 5 -8.34 11.22 30.33
CA THR A 5 -7.26 12.19 30.12
C THR A 5 -5.97 11.51 29.65
N ARG A 6 -6.07 10.34 29.01
CA ARG A 6 -4.90 9.58 28.59
C ARG A 6 -5.19 8.74 27.36
N ASN A 7 -4.11 8.45 26.64
CA ASN A 7 -4.04 7.45 25.58
C ASN A 7 -4.24 6.04 26.17
N LEU A 8 -4.97 5.18 25.47
CA LEU A 8 -5.30 3.81 25.90
C LEU A 8 -4.65 2.74 25.04
N LEU A 9 -3.87 3.10 24.01
CA LEU A 9 -3.33 2.13 23.06
C LEU A 9 -2.21 1.24 23.65
N ALA A 10 -1.67 1.58 24.82
CA ALA A 10 -0.72 0.71 25.53
C ALA A 10 -1.34 -0.64 25.93
N GLU A 11 -2.67 -0.69 26.04
CA GLU A 11 -3.43 -1.88 26.42
C GLU A 11 -3.85 -2.76 25.22
N GLU A 12 -3.58 -2.31 23.98
CA GLU A 12 -3.93 -3.01 22.75
C GLU A 12 -2.93 -4.14 22.43
N ALA A 13 -3.42 -5.19 21.76
CA ALA A 13 -2.57 -6.30 21.32
C ALA A 13 -1.69 -5.92 20.12
N SER A 14 -2.27 -5.17 19.18
CA SER A 14 -1.59 -4.70 17.97
C SER A 14 -0.27 -3.98 18.29
N PRO A 15 0.87 -4.43 17.72
CA PRO A 15 2.12 -3.69 17.77
C PRO A 15 2.00 -2.29 17.17
N TYR A 16 1.28 -2.14 16.05
CA TYR A 16 1.05 -0.85 15.41
C TYR A 16 0.27 0.12 16.31
N LEU A 17 -0.77 -0.34 17.01
CA LEU A 17 -1.49 0.53 17.96
C LEU A 17 -0.58 0.93 19.12
N ARG A 18 0.20 0.00 19.67
CA ARG A 18 1.13 0.27 20.77
C ARG A 18 2.24 1.25 20.40
N GLN A 19 2.68 1.30 19.14
CA GLN A 19 3.64 2.30 18.65
C GLN A 19 3.14 3.74 18.85
N HIS A 20 1.81 3.94 18.91
CA HIS A 20 1.20 5.25 19.14
C HIS A 20 0.78 5.49 20.59
N SER A 21 1.18 4.61 21.54
CA SER A 21 0.74 4.70 22.93
C SER A 21 1.30 5.91 23.70
N ASP A 22 2.45 6.43 23.28
CA ASP A 22 3.09 7.60 23.87
C ASP A 22 2.65 8.93 23.22
N ASN A 23 1.83 8.88 22.17
CA ASN A 23 1.34 10.10 21.52
C ASN A 23 0.51 10.94 22.51
N PRO A 24 0.65 12.28 22.50
CA PRO A 24 -0.16 13.18 23.32
C PRO A 24 -1.65 13.14 22.97
N VAL A 25 -2.02 12.61 21.80
CA VAL A 25 -3.41 12.34 21.45
C VAL A 25 -3.97 11.24 22.36
N HIS A 26 -5.11 11.50 22.97
CA HIS A 26 -5.84 10.50 23.78
C HIS A 26 -6.49 9.50 22.83
N TRP A 27 -5.76 8.51 22.33
CA TRP A 27 -6.30 7.48 21.45
C TRP A 27 -7.08 6.41 22.22
N ARG A 28 -8.08 5.85 21.55
CA ARG A 28 -8.78 4.59 21.92
C ARG A 28 -8.65 3.59 20.78
N GLY A 29 -8.62 2.30 21.10
CA GLY A 29 -8.94 1.27 20.11
C GLY A 29 -10.42 1.28 19.76
N TRP A 30 -10.76 0.70 18.60
CA TRP A 30 -12.16 0.59 18.19
C TRP A 30 -12.93 -0.37 19.10
N SER A 31 -13.85 0.19 19.89
CA SER A 31 -14.64 -0.58 20.85
C SER A 31 -16.04 0.02 21.06
N ARG A 32 -16.96 -0.80 21.59
CA ARG A 32 -18.29 -0.30 22.02
C ARG A 32 -18.18 0.80 23.07
N ALA A 33 -17.16 0.74 23.93
CA ALA A 33 -16.91 1.75 24.96
C ALA A 33 -16.53 3.10 24.34
N ALA A 34 -15.63 3.11 23.35
CA ALA A 34 -15.24 4.34 22.64
C ALA A 34 -16.43 4.99 21.90
N LEU A 35 -17.29 4.18 21.27
CA LEU A 35 -18.51 4.66 20.61
C LEU A 35 -19.54 5.19 21.62
N ALA A 36 -19.71 4.53 22.77
CA ALA A 36 -20.61 4.99 23.83
C ALA A 36 -20.15 6.33 24.41
N GLU A 37 -18.83 6.50 24.61
CA GLU A 37 -18.24 7.74 25.06
C GLU A 37 -18.51 8.90 24.10
N ALA A 38 -18.36 8.68 22.78
CA ALA A 38 -18.67 9.70 21.79
C ALA A 38 -20.14 10.14 21.87
N LYS A 39 -21.07 9.18 22.03
CA LYS A 39 -22.51 9.45 22.20
C LYS A 39 -22.81 10.24 23.46
N GLU A 40 -22.23 9.84 24.58
CA GLU A 40 -22.45 10.53 25.86
C GLU A 40 -21.93 11.97 25.84
N LEU A 41 -20.82 12.21 25.14
CA LEU A 41 -20.25 13.55 25.01
C LEU A 41 -20.88 14.39 23.89
N GLY A 42 -21.67 13.79 23.01
CA GLY A 42 -22.20 14.46 21.81
C GLY A 42 -21.11 14.93 20.85
N ARG A 43 -19.93 14.30 20.89
CA ARG A 43 -18.74 14.72 20.12
C ARG A 43 -18.52 13.83 18.90
N PRO A 44 -18.06 14.40 17.79
CA PRO A 44 -17.70 13.61 16.62
C PRO A 44 -16.49 12.73 16.92
N ILE A 45 -16.39 11.62 16.19
CA ILE A 45 -15.24 10.71 16.25
C ILE A 45 -14.26 11.10 15.15
N LEU A 46 -12.98 11.15 15.50
CA LEU A 46 -11.89 11.16 14.53
C LEU A 46 -11.29 9.77 14.47
N LEU A 47 -11.57 9.06 13.38
CA LEU A 47 -11.09 7.71 13.11
C LEU A 47 -9.83 7.78 12.23
N SER A 48 -8.73 7.19 12.70
CA SER A 48 -7.50 7.01 11.94
C SER A 48 -7.20 5.53 11.76
N ILE A 49 -7.26 5.03 10.53
CA ILE A 49 -6.93 3.65 10.18
C ILE A 49 -5.56 3.61 9.49
N GLY A 50 -4.70 2.71 9.93
CA GLY A 50 -3.42 2.41 9.28
C GLY A 50 -2.94 1.03 9.69
N TYR A 51 -1.67 0.75 9.46
CA TYR A 51 -1.03 -0.53 9.77
C TYR A 51 0.50 -0.34 9.82
N ALA A 52 1.24 -1.30 10.38
CA ALA A 52 2.62 -1.11 10.81
C ALA A 52 3.60 -0.67 9.71
N ALA A 53 3.50 -1.20 8.50
CA ALA A 53 4.46 -0.91 7.42
C ALA A 53 4.10 0.33 6.57
N CYS A 54 3.04 1.06 6.96
CA CYS A 54 2.51 2.18 6.21
C CYS A 54 3.34 3.47 6.39
N HIS A 55 4.20 3.79 5.42
CA HIS A 55 5.00 5.03 5.41
C HIS A 55 4.18 6.30 5.73
N TRP A 56 3.13 6.59 4.95
CA TRP A 56 2.33 7.80 5.17
C TRP A 56 1.62 7.82 6.53
N CYS A 57 1.39 6.66 7.14
CA CYS A 57 0.85 6.58 8.49
C CYS A 57 1.90 7.02 9.53
N HIS A 58 3.17 6.64 9.34
CA HIS A 58 4.30 7.13 10.13
C HIS A 58 4.53 8.62 9.95
N VAL A 59 4.54 9.12 8.70
CA VAL A 59 4.67 10.55 8.39
C VAL A 59 3.59 11.36 9.10
N MET A 60 2.32 10.95 8.99
CA MET A 60 1.23 11.65 9.67
C MET A 60 1.34 11.56 11.19
N ALA A 61 1.82 10.44 11.73
CA ALA A 61 2.05 10.31 13.16
C ALA A 61 3.12 11.29 13.66
N HIS A 62 4.27 11.32 13.00
CA HIS A 62 5.38 12.16 13.39
C HIS A 62 5.08 13.65 13.21
N GLU A 63 4.49 14.03 12.07
CA GLU A 63 4.17 15.43 11.81
C GLU A 63 3.01 15.95 12.67
N SER A 64 2.00 15.11 12.93
CA SER A 64 0.73 15.55 13.51
C SER A 64 0.39 14.91 14.86
N PHE A 65 0.40 13.58 14.97
CA PHE A 65 -0.09 12.92 16.20
C PHE A 65 0.86 13.02 17.39
N GLU A 66 2.16 13.20 17.15
CA GLU A 66 3.18 13.46 18.17
C GLU A 66 3.26 14.94 18.57
N ASN A 67 2.62 15.84 17.82
CA ASN A 67 2.67 17.27 18.07
C ASN A 67 1.65 17.70 19.14
N ASP A 68 2.12 18.28 20.25
CA ASP A 68 1.26 18.73 21.36
C ASP A 68 0.15 19.71 20.95
N ALA A 69 0.44 20.64 20.03
CA ALA A 69 -0.54 21.64 19.62
C ALA A 69 -1.68 21.00 18.79
N VAL A 70 -1.33 20.09 17.87
CA VAL A 70 -2.31 19.32 17.09
C VAL A 70 -3.11 18.41 18.03
N ALA A 71 -2.43 17.67 18.91
CA ALA A 71 -3.05 16.77 19.86
C ALA A 71 -4.00 17.49 20.82
N ALA A 72 -3.65 18.70 21.28
CA ALA A 72 -4.54 19.51 22.10
C ALA A 72 -5.86 19.84 21.38
N VAL A 73 -5.81 20.16 20.08
CA VAL A 73 -7.02 20.39 19.27
C VAL A 73 -7.81 19.10 19.08
N MET A 74 -7.15 17.99 18.72
CA MET A 74 -7.80 16.68 18.59
C MET A 74 -8.51 16.27 19.88
N ASN A 75 -7.81 16.31 21.00
CA ASN A 75 -8.33 15.95 22.33
C ASN A 75 -9.44 16.88 22.81
N ARG A 76 -9.44 18.14 22.39
CA ARG A 76 -10.51 19.11 22.71
C ARG A 76 -11.78 18.87 21.90
N LEU A 77 -11.65 18.47 20.63
CA LEU A 77 -12.77 18.48 19.68
C LEU A 77 -13.36 17.08 19.43
N TYR A 78 -12.55 16.02 19.41
CA TYR A 78 -12.96 14.69 18.96
C TYR A 78 -12.81 13.59 20.01
N VAL A 79 -13.57 12.50 19.85
CA VAL A 79 -13.18 11.20 20.40
C VAL A 79 -12.25 10.54 19.38
N ASN A 80 -10.98 10.42 19.71
CA ASN A 80 -9.95 9.92 18.79
C ASN A 80 -9.88 8.38 18.85
N ILE A 81 -10.10 7.72 17.72
CA ILE A 81 -10.04 6.26 17.60
C ILE A 81 -8.98 5.88 16.57
N LYS A 82 -8.04 5.00 16.96
CA LYS A 82 -7.02 4.43 16.08
C LYS A 82 -7.38 2.97 15.79
N VAL A 83 -7.21 2.55 14.54
CA VAL A 83 -7.50 1.18 14.11
C VAL A 83 -6.33 0.62 13.32
N ASP A 84 -5.94 -0.60 13.69
CA ASP A 84 -5.08 -1.44 12.89
C ASP A 84 -5.91 -2.16 11.82
N ARG A 85 -5.61 -1.87 10.56
CA ARG A 85 -6.24 -2.53 9.42
C ARG A 85 -5.96 -4.03 9.38
N GLU A 86 -4.80 -4.48 9.82
CA GLU A 86 -4.44 -5.90 9.80
C GLU A 86 -5.26 -6.71 10.81
N GLU A 87 -5.63 -6.11 11.95
CA GLU A 87 -6.53 -6.73 12.92
C GLU A 87 -8.01 -6.54 12.57
N ARG A 88 -8.38 -5.40 11.97
CA ARG A 88 -9.78 -5.03 11.66
C ARG A 88 -10.00 -4.64 10.19
N PRO A 89 -9.78 -5.56 9.24
CA PRO A 89 -9.98 -5.30 7.81
C PRO A 89 -11.46 -5.04 7.47
N ASP A 90 -12.39 -5.49 8.32
CA ASP A 90 -13.82 -5.21 8.20
C ASP A 90 -14.14 -3.72 8.35
N ILE A 91 -13.53 -3.08 9.35
CA ILE A 91 -13.68 -1.64 9.60
C ILE A 91 -13.06 -0.84 8.47
N ASP A 92 -11.84 -1.21 8.07
CA ASP A 92 -11.12 -0.60 6.95
C ASP A 92 -11.96 -0.59 5.66
N GLN A 93 -12.55 -1.73 5.30
CA GLN A 93 -13.39 -1.84 4.10
C GLN A 93 -14.62 -0.92 4.14
N ILE A 94 -15.30 -0.84 5.28
CA ILE A 94 -16.48 0.02 5.45
C ILE A 94 -16.12 1.48 5.21
N TYR A 95 -15.06 1.96 5.87
CA TYR A 95 -14.68 3.37 5.80
C TYR A 95 -13.97 3.74 4.50
N MET A 96 -13.22 2.82 3.88
CA MET A 96 -12.68 3.01 2.54
C MET A 96 -13.79 3.10 1.49
N ALA A 97 -14.84 2.27 1.62
CA ALA A 97 -16.02 2.36 0.75
C ALA A 97 -16.75 3.70 0.93
N ALA A 98 -16.83 4.21 2.16
CA ALA A 98 -17.39 5.53 2.44
C ALA A 98 -16.57 6.65 1.78
N LEU A 99 -15.24 6.59 1.87
CA LEU A 99 -14.35 7.56 1.24
C LEU A 99 -14.53 7.58 -0.29
N HIS A 100 -14.55 6.41 -0.94
CA HIS A 100 -14.82 6.32 -2.38
C HIS A 100 -16.21 6.85 -2.77
N ALA A 101 -17.22 6.64 -1.93
CA ALA A 101 -18.56 7.17 -2.17
C ALA A 101 -18.63 8.71 -2.04
N MET A 102 -17.69 9.34 -1.33
CA MET A 102 -17.50 10.80 -1.34
C MET A 102 -16.76 11.31 -2.58
N GLY A 103 -16.29 10.42 -3.46
CA GLY A 103 -15.53 10.77 -4.67
C GLY A 103 -14.02 10.95 -4.45
N GLU A 104 -13.53 10.64 -3.24
CA GLU A 104 -12.12 10.72 -2.90
C GLU A 104 -11.35 9.47 -3.34
N GLN A 105 -10.06 9.63 -3.63
CA GLN A 105 -9.17 8.49 -3.86
C GLN A 105 -8.86 7.77 -2.55
N GLY A 106 -8.92 6.44 -2.57
CA GLY A 106 -8.57 5.61 -1.41
C GLY A 106 -7.07 5.57 -1.12
N GLY A 107 -6.73 5.29 0.12
CA GLY A 107 -5.34 5.16 0.58
C GLY A 107 -5.22 5.20 2.10
N TRP A 108 -4.02 4.96 2.59
CA TRP A 108 -3.69 5.03 4.02
C TRP A 108 -2.63 6.13 4.26
N PRO A 109 -2.67 6.85 5.40
CA PRO A 109 -3.61 6.71 6.51
C PRO A 109 -5.02 7.11 6.07
N LEU A 110 -6.03 6.37 6.52
CA LEU A 110 -7.43 6.70 6.26
C LEU A 110 -7.95 7.51 7.44
N THR A 111 -8.27 8.79 7.22
CA THR A 111 -8.70 9.73 8.25
C THR A 111 -10.17 10.10 8.03
N MET A 112 -11.04 9.60 8.90
CA MET A 112 -12.50 9.77 8.78
C MET A 112 -13.09 10.51 9.96
N PHE A 113 -14.05 11.37 9.68
CA PHE A 113 -14.85 12.08 10.66
C PHE A 113 -16.24 11.45 10.73
N LEU A 114 -16.60 10.94 11.90
CA LEU A 114 -17.82 10.20 12.12
C LEU A 114 -18.73 10.92 13.11
N THR A 115 -20.02 10.70 12.96
CA THR A 115 -21.00 11.01 13.99
C THR A 115 -20.71 10.18 15.27
N PRO A 116 -21.27 10.55 16.43
CA PRO A 116 -21.12 9.78 17.66
C PRO A 116 -21.56 8.31 17.57
N ASP A 117 -22.48 7.99 16.66
CA ASP A 117 -22.92 6.61 16.37
C ASP A 117 -22.06 5.88 15.33
N GLY A 118 -20.96 6.48 14.87
CA GLY A 118 -19.97 5.86 13.99
C GLY A 118 -20.26 5.97 12.50
N LYS A 119 -21.22 6.80 12.08
CA LYS A 119 -21.52 7.00 10.66
C LYS A 119 -20.57 8.02 10.05
N PRO A 120 -19.93 7.73 8.91
CA PRO A 120 -19.02 8.68 8.26
C PRO A 120 -19.81 9.84 7.67
N PHE A 121 -19.30 11.07 7.80
CA PHE A 121 -19.86 12.22 7.11
C PHE A 121 -18.83 12.99 6.29
N TRP A 122 -17.54 12.86 6.61
CA TRP A 122 -16.46 13.45 5.83
C TRP A 122 -15.14 12.70 6.10
N GLY A 123 -14.16 12.83 5.22
CA GLY A 123 -12.86 12.19 5.42
C GLY A 123 -11.89 12.45 4.28
N GLY A 124 -10.71 11.87 4.42
CA GLY A 124 -9.62 11.93 3.46
C GLY A 124 -8.55 10.91 3.79
N THR A 125 -7.44 10.99 3.08
CA THR A 125 -6.25 10.17 3.38
C THR A 125 -5.30 10.93 4.31
N TYR A 126 -4.19 11.43 3.75
CA TYR A 126 -3.19 12.23 4.44
C TYR A 126 -3.59 13.71 4.54
N PHE A 127 -3.45 14.28 5.73
CA PHE A 127 -3.58 15.72 5.97
C PHE A 127 -2.25 16.27 6.54
N PRO A 128 -1.59 17.22 5.86
CA PRO A 128 -0.33 17.75 6.34
C PRO A 128 -0.51 18.61 7.58
N ARG A 129 0.50 18.70 8.45
CA ARG A 129 0.43 19.55 9.65
C ARG A 129 0.14 21.01 9.30
N GLU A 130 0.90 21.51 8.33
CA GLU A 130 0.79 22.86 7.77
C GLU A 130 0.24 22.81 6.34
N ALA A 131 -0.34 23.90 5.86
CA ALA A 131 -0.90 23.95 4.52
C ALA A 131 0.19 23.71 3.46
N ARG A 132 0.09 22.59 2.74
CA ARG A 132 1.02 22.15 1.69
C ARG A 132 0.27 21.38 0.62
N TYR A 133 0.83 21.32 -0.59
CA TYR A 133 0.26 20.59 -1.74
C TYR A 133 -1.19 20.99 -2.06
N GLY A 134 -1.55 22.26 -1.85
CA GLY A 134 -2.91 22.75 -2.05
C GLY A 134 -3.93 22.25 -1.01
N ARG A 135 -3.49 21.57 0.05
CA ARG A 135 -4.32 21.10 1.15
C ARG A 135 -4.20 22.02 2.37
N PRO A 136 -5.29 22.24 3.12
CA PRO A 136 -5.24 22.95 4.39
C PRO A 136 -4.42 22.17 5.43
N GLY A 137 -3.87 22.88 6.41
CA GLY A 137 -3.18 22.25 7.54
C GLY A 137 -4.16 21.52 8.45
N PHE A 138 -3.70 20.46 9.11
CA PHE A 138 -4.58 19.55 9.83
C PHE A 138 -5.38 20.23 10.96
N ILE A 139 -4.80 21.20 11.68
CA ILE A 139 -5.53 22.01 12.68
C ILE A 139 -6.71 22.76 12.04
N GLN A 140 -6.51 23.35 10.86
CA GLN A 140 -7.57 24.09 10.17
C GLN A 140 -8.71 23.16 9.76
N VAL A 141 -8.39 21.93 9.33
CA VAL A 141 -9.37 20.89 9.03
C VAL A 141 -10.17 20.51 10.27
N LEU A 142 -9.48 20.22 11.39
CA LEU A 142 -10.10 19.86 12.67
C LEU A 142 -11.06 20.96 13.15
N GLU A 143 -10.64 22.22 13.11
CA GLU A 143 -11.50 23.32 13.57
C GLU A 143 -12.68 23.59 12.63
N ALA A 144 -12.48 23.47 11.31
CA ALA A 144 -13.55 23.62 10.33
C ALA A 144 -14.62 22.53 10.47
N VAL A 145 -14.21 21.28 10.68
CA VAL A 145 -15.13 20.15 10.85
C VAL A 145 -15.90 20.25 12.17
N ASP A 146 -15.25 20.60 13.30
CA ASP A 146 -15.96 20.85 14.56
C ASP A 146 -16.95 22.01 14.45
N LYS A 147 -16.58 23.10 13.78
CA LYS A 147 -17.50 24.22 13.51
C LYS A 147 -18.72 23.75 12.73
N ALA A 148 -18.52 22.97 11.65
CA ALA A 148 -19.61 22.41 10.88
C ALA A 148 -20.49 21.47 11.72
N TRP A 149 -19.88 20.64 12.59
CA TRP A 149 -20.61 19.78 13.51
C TRP A 149 -21.53 20.56 14.45
N ARG A 150 -21.05 21.67 15.03
CA ARG A 150 -21.83 22.50 15.96
C ARG A 150 -22.92 23.31 15.26
N GLU A 151 -22.63 23.87 14.09
CA GLU A 151 -23.54 24.79 13.41
C GLU A 151 -24.55 24.08 12.51
N LYS A 152 -24.20 22.88 12.00
CA LYS A 152 -24.97 22.16 10.97
C LYS A 152 -25.19 20.69 11.31
N GLN A 153 -25.28 20.37 12.61
CA GLN A 153 -25.35 18.99 13.11
C GLN A 153 -26.42 18.14 12.40
N GLN A 154 -27.63 18.67 12.26
CA GLN A 154 -28.74 17.95 11.63
C GLN A 154 -28.44 17.63 10.16
N SER A 155 -27.95 18.61 9.40
CA SER A 155 -27.60 18.41 7.99
C SER A 155 -26.46 17.40 7.82
N LEU A 156 -25.48 17.40 8.73
CA LEU A 156 -24.40 16.42 8.72
C LEU A 156 -24.90 15.01 9.09
N ALA A 157 -25.83 14.90 10.04
CA ALA A 157 -26.44 13.62 10.39
C ALA A 157 -27.24 13.04 9.22
N GLU A 158 -28.03 13.87 8.51
CA GLU A 158 -28.75 13.46 7.30
C GLU A 158 -27.81 13.02 6.17
N SER A 159 -26.69 13.74 5.97
CA SER A 159 -25.65 13.34 5.02
C SER A 159 -24.98 12.02 5.43
N ALA A 160 -24.73 11.83 6.73
CA ALA A 160 -24.14 10.62 7.27
C ALA A 160 -25.05 9.40 7.08
N ASP A 161 -26.37 9.58 7.28
CA ASP A 161 -27.37 8.54 7.06
C ASP A 161 -27.44 8.15 5.57
N GLY A 162 -27.45 9.14 4.67
CA GLY A 162 -27.43 8.89 3.22
C GLY A 162 -26.16 8.14 2.77
N LEU A 163 -25.00 8.54 3.29
CA LEU A 163 -23.74 7.86 2.98
C LEU A 163 -23.69 6.45 3.58
N ALA A 164 -24.11 6.28 4.83
CA ALA A 164 -24.17 4.98 5.48
C ALA A 164 -25.10 4.02 4.72
N ALA A 165 -26.27 4.49 4.29
CA ALA A 165 -27.19 3.70 3.47
C ALA A 165 -26.59 3.35 2.09
N HIS A 166 -25.85 4.27 1.47
CA HIS A 166 -25.14 3.98 0.22
C HIS A 166 -24.07 2.90 0.41
N VAL A 167 -23.23 3.05 1.45
CA VAL A 167 -22.18 2.08 1.78
C VAL A 167 -22.80 0.72 2.13
N GLU A 168 -23.84 0.69 2.95
CA GLU A 168 -24.59 -0.52 3.26
C GLU A 168 -25.16 -1.15 1.98
N SER A 169 -25.76 -0.38 1.07
CA SER A 169 -26.28 -0.93 -0.18
C SER A 169 -25.21 -1.53 -1.09
N ARG A 170 -23.97 -1.02 -1.04
CA ARG A 170 -22.84 -1.57 -1.80
C ARG A 170 -22.23 -2.80 -1.14
N LEU A 171 -22.12 -2.80 0.18
CA LEU A 171 -21.48 -3.87 0.95
C LEU A 171 -22.43 -5.01 1.30
N ALA A 172 -23.73 -4.72 1.46
CA ALA A 172 -24.76 -5.72 1.54
C ALA A 172 -24.81 -6.41 0.18
N GLY A 173 -24.11 -7.55 0.09
CA GLY A 173 -24.11 -8.40 -1.08
C GLY A 173 -25.51 -8.47 -1.67
N THR A 174 -25.60 -8.20 -2.97
CA THR A 174 -26.86 -8.16 -3.74
C THR A 174 -27.83 -9.20 -3.19
N LYS A 175 -29.00 -8.75 -2.72
CA LYS A 175 -30.02 -9.57 -2.01
C LYS A 175 -30.70 -10.67 -2.87
N GLY A 176 -30.05 -11.13 -3.92
CA GLY A 176 -30.43 -12.33 -4.68
C GLY A 176 -29.20 -13.17 -4.97
N LYS A 177 -29.37 -14.49 -5.07
CA LYS A 177 -28.36 -15.37 -5.67
C LYS A 177 -28.17 -14.92 -7.12
N ALA A 178 -27.21 -14.04 -7.39
CA ALA A 178 -26.77 -13.79 -8.75
C ALA A 178 -26.33 -15.14 -9.30
N VAL A 179 -26.97 -15.58 -10.39
CA VAL A 179 -26.54 -16.78 -11.09
C VAL A 179 -25.26 -16.37 -11.81
N LEU A 180 -24.12 -16.81 -11.28
CA LEU A 180 -22.84 -16.66 -11.97
C LEU A 180 -22.86 -17.62 -13.16
N ASP A 181 -23.07 -17.09 -14.35
CA ASP A 181 -23.02 -17.83 -15.60
C ASP A 181 -21.67 -17.62 -16.31
N ARG A 182 -21.52 -18.26 -17.47
CA ARG A 182 -20.28 -18.16 -18.26
C ARG A 182 -20.02 -16.72 -18.72
N ASP A 183 -21.08 -16.01 -19.12
CA ASP A 183 -20.99 -14.68 -19.70
C ASP A 183 -20.52 -13.65 -18.65
N THR A 184 -20.89 -13.84 -17.38
CA THR A 184 -20.45 -13.00 -16.26
C THR A 184 -18.92 -12.83 -16.19
N LEU A 185 -18.16 -13.93 -16.32
CA LEU A 185 -16.68 -13.84 -16.32
C LEU A 185 -16.15 -13.22 -17.61
N SER A 186 -16.80 -13.48 -18.75
CA SER A 186 -16.39 -12.94 -20.05
C SER A 186 -16.52 -11.42 -20.06
N ASP A 187 -17.67 -10.91 -19.60
CA ASP A 187 -17.95 -9.47 -19.47
C ASP A 187 -17.00 -8.79 -18.50
N LEU A 188 -16.77 -9.41 -17.33
CA LEU A 188 -15.82 -8.88 -16.35
C LEU A 188 -14.40 -8.83 -16.92
N ALA A 189 -13.95 -9.92 -17.56
CA ALA A 189 -12.63 -10.00 -18.17
C ALA A 189 -12.46 -8.99 -19.29
N GLY A 190 -13.47 -8.80 -20.16
CA GLY A 190 -13.45 -7.80 -21.22
C GLY A 190 -13.32 -6.37 -20.69
N ARG A 191 -14.06 -6.03 -19.62
CA ARG A 191 -13.93 -4.73 -18.94
C ARG A 191 -12.54 -4.54 -18.35
N ILE A 192 -12.02 -5.57 -17.67
CA ILE A 192 -10.65 -5.54 -17.12
C ILE A 192 -9.62 -5.38 -18.24
N GLY A 193 -9.75 -6.14 -19.34
CA GLY A 193 -8.85 -6.10 -20.48
C GLY A 193 -8.81 -4.73 -21.18
N GLY A 194 -9.90 -3.96 -21.12
CA GLY A 194 -9.96 -2.58 -21.60
C GLY A 194 -9.25 -1.55 -20.70
N MET A 195 -9.06 -1.87 -19.41
CA MET A 195 -8.33 -1.04 -18.45
C MET A 195 -6.81 -1.26 -18.49
N ILE A 196 -6.35 -2.38 -19.07
CA ILE A 196 -4.93 -2.72 -19.14
C ILE A 196 -4.19 -1.79 -20.10
N ASP A 197 -3.04 -1.30 -19.65
CA ASP A 197 -2.04 -0.65 -20.48
C ASP A 197 -1.29 -1.71 -21.29
N ARG A 198 -1.41 -1.66 -22.62
CA ARG A 198 -0.82 -2.66 -23.51
C ARG A 198 0.68 -2.44 -23.74
N ASP A 199 1.17 -1.25 -23.46
CA ASP A 199 2.56 -0.87 -23.71
C ASP A 199 3.40 -1.01 -22.43
N LEU A 200 2.88 -0.48 -21.31
CA LEU A 200 3.55 -0.50 -20.01
C LEU A 200 3.10 -1.65 -19.10
N GLY A 201 2.03 -2.37 -19.46
CA GLY A 201 1.47 -3.40 -18.61
C GLY A 201 0.78 -2.84 -17.34
N GLY A 202 0.00 -3.69 -16.67
CA GLY A 202 -0.82 -3.27 -15.54
C GLY A 202 -2.03 -2.42 -15.95
N LEU A 203 -2.67 -1.80 -14.97
CA LEU A 203 -3.71 -0.81 -15.25
C LEU A 203 -3.08 0.51 -15.73
N LYS A 204 -3.80 1.27 -16.56
CA LYS A 204 -3.34 2.56 -17.06
C LYS A 204 -3.21 3.60 -15.94
N GLY A 205 -2.18 4.44 -16.04
CA GLY A 205 -1.96 5.59 -15.16
C GLY A 205 -1.11 5.30 -13.92
N ALA A 206 -1.04 6.31 -13.05
CA ALA A 206 -0.30 6.32 -11.79
C ALA A 206 -1.26 6.69 -10.63
N PRO A 207 -1.04 6.17 -9.41
CA PRO A 207 -0.08 5.12 -9.05
C PRO A 207 -0.47 3.77 -9.66
N LYS A 208 0.51 2.89 -9.87
CA LYS A 208 0.31 1.59 -10.54
C LYS A 208 0.52 0.42 -9.58
N PHE A 209 -0.51 -0.42 -9.46
CA PHE A 209 -0.53 -1.60 -8.58
C PHE A 209 -0.49 -2.91 -9.39
N PRO A 210 0.13 -4.00 -8.85
CA PRO A 210 0.15 -5.32 -9.49
C PRO A 210 -1.23 -5.90 -9.83
N ASN A 211 -2.26 -5.57 -9.03
CA ASN A 211 -3.67 -5.97 -9.24
C ASN A 211 -3.84 -7.46 -9.59
N ALA A 212 -3.22 -8.34 -8.80
CA ALA A 212 -3.23 -9.77 -9.05
C ALA A 212 -4.64 -10.40 -9.24
N PRO A 213 -5.72 -9.96 -8.56
CA PRO A 213 -7.08 -10.44 -8.86
C PRO A 213 -7.55 -10.16 -10.30
N PHE A 214 -7.19 -9.00 -10.87
CA PHE A 214 -7.50 -8.67 -12.26
C PHE A 214 -6.68 -9.52 -13.23
N MET A 215 -5.39 -9.67 -12.97
CA MET A 215 -4.52 -10.56 -13.76
C MET A 215 -5.02 -12.01 -13.73
N HIS A 216 -5.46 -12.48 -12.56
CA HIS A 216 -6.06 -13.80 -12.41
C HIS A 216 -7.34 -13.95 -13.25
N THR A 217 -8.20 -12.92 -13.26
CA THR A 217 -9.45 -12.93 -14.03
C THR A 217 -9.18 -13.02 -15.53
N LEU A 218 -8.23 -12.23 -16.04
CA LEU A 218 -7.79 -12.28 -17.43
C LEU A 218 -7.19 -13.64 -17.79
N TRP A 219 -6.35 -14.19 -16.92
CA TRP A 219 -5.74 -15.51 -17.12
C TRP A 219 -6.79 -16.62 -17.20
N LEU A 220 -7.77 -16.61 -16.30
CA LEU A 220 -8.88 -17.57 -16.31
C LEU A 220 -9.75 -17.44 -17.57
N SER A 221 -10.00 -16.21 -18.03
CA SER A 221 -10.72 -15.96 -19.28
C SER A 221 -10.00 -16.57 -20.48
N TRP A 222 -8.65 -16.50 -20.52
CA TRP A 222 -7.88 -17.21 -21.54
C TRP A 222 -8.00 -18.74 -21.41
N LEU A 223 -7.78 -19.30 -20.22
CA LEU A 223 -7.82 -20.75 -20.02
C LEU A 223 -9.19 -21.35 -20.35
N ARG A 224 -10.27 -20.61 -20.08
CA ARG A 224 -11.64 -21.09 -20.26
C ARG A 224 -12.13 -20.93 -21.69
N ASP A 225 -11.92 -19.76 -22.29
CA ASP A 225 -12.58 -19.36 -23.55
C ASP A 225 -11.59 -19.11 -24.70
N GLY A 226 -10.28 -19.21 -24.45
CA GLY A 226 -9.26 -19.06 -25.47
C GLY A 226 -8.91 -17.62 -25.84
N HIS A 227 -9.29 -16.62 -25.03
CA HIS A 227 -8.97 -15.21 -25.26
C HIS A 227 -7.45 -14.94 -25.12
N ALA A 228 -6.69 -15.17 -26.19
CA ALA A 228 -5.23 -14.97 -26.22
C ALA A 228 -4.81 -13.54 -25.87
N ASP A 229 -5.60 -12.54 -26.27
CA ASP A 229 -5.35 -11.13 -25.93
C ASP A 229 -5.35 -10.87 -24.41
N HIS A 230 -6.13 -11.64 -23.63
CA HIS A 230 -6.12 -11.54 -22.17
C HIS A 230 -4.85 -12.18 -21.58
N ARG A 231 -4.41 -13.33 -22.11
CA ARG A 231 -3.12 -13.92 -21.75
C ARG A 231 -1.98 -12.96 -22.02
N ASP A 232 -1.94 -12.37 -23.22
CA ASP A 232 -0.85 -11.50 -23.63
C ASP A 232 -0.81 -10.22 -22.79
N ALA A 233 -1.97 -9.67 -22.41
CA ALA A 233 -2.05 -8.60 -21.42
C ALA A 233 -1.39 -8.96 -20.08
N VAL A 234 -1.66 -10.17 -19.57
CA VAL A 234 -1.06 -10.64 -18.30
C VAL A 234 0.45 -10.83 -18.45
N LEU A 235 0.90 -11.44 -19.55
CA LEU A 235 2.33 -11.66 -19.80
C LEU A 235 3.09 -10.34 -19.90
N THR A 236 2.62 -9.38 -20.71
CA THR A 236 3.22 -8.04 -20.81
C THR A 236 3.22 -7.34 -19.45
N SER A 237 2.13 -7.45 -18.69
CA SER A 237 2.04 -6.86 -17.34
C SER A 237 3.11 -7.41 -16.41
N LEU A 238 3.32 -8.73 -16.39
CA LEU A 238 4.35 -9.35 -15.57
C LEU A 238 5.75 -8.97 -16.06
N GLU A 239 6.03 -9.00 -17.36
CA GLU A 239 7.34 -8.71 -17.93
C GLU A 239 7.79 -7.27 -17.64
N LYS A 240 6.90 -6.29 -17.85
CA LYS A 240 7.19 -4.87 -17.57
C LYS A 240 7.34 -4.61 -16.08
N MET A 241 6.46 -5.17 -15.24
CA MET A 241 6.55 -5.04 -13.79
C MET A 241 7.85 -5.66 -13.23
N LEU A 242 8.26 -6.83 -13.74
CA LEU A 242 9.50 -7.53 -13.33
C LEU A 242 10.78 -6.93 -13.93
N ALA A 243 10.66 -5.95 -14.84
CA ALA A 243 11.76 -5.13 -15.34
C ALA A 243 11.87 -3.79 -14.56
N GLY A 244 10.75 -3.30 -14.04
CA GLY A 244 10.67 -2.04 -13.30
C GLY A 244 11.42 -2.06 -11.96
N GLY A 245 11.54 -0.89 -11.36
CA GLY A 245 12.14 -0.72 -10.02
C GLY A 245 11.26 -1.24 -8.89
N ILE A 246 9.96 -1.45 -9.13
CA ILE A 246 9.04 -2.08 -8.17
C ILE A 246 9.51 -3.47 -7.71
N TYR A 247 10.23 -4.20 -8.57
CA TYR A 247 10.85 -5.47 -8.21
C TYR A 247 12.28 -5.23 -7.70
N ASP A 248 12.60 -5.77 -6.51
CA ASP A 248 13.94 -5.66 -5.94
C ASP A 248 14.92 -6.58 -6.67
N HIS A 249 15.63 -5.99 -7.63
CA HIS A 249 16.63 -6.68 -8.45
C HIS A 249 17.87 -7.15 -7.68
N VAL A 250 18.08 -6.73 -6.43
CA VAL A 250 19.25 -7.15 -5.64
C VAL A 250 18.88 -8.32 -4.74
N GLY A 251 17.85 -8.17 -3.90
CA GLY A 251 17.48 -9.17 -2.89
C GLY A 251 16.20 -9.93 -3.14
N GLY A 252 15.48 -9.64 -4.22
CA GLY A 252 14.20 -10.26 -4.55
C GLY A 252 13.00 -9.66 -3.82
N GLY A 253 11.81 -10.06 -4.26
CA GLY A 253 10.55 -9.57 -3.73
C GLY A 253 10.05 -8.30 -4.42
N LEU A 254 8.74 -8.16 -4.43
CA LEU A 254 7.97 -7.09 -5.05
C LEU A 254 7.52 -6.10 -3.99
N SER A 255 7.77 -4.83 -4.26
CA SER A 255 7.22 -3.71 -3.48
C SER A 255 5.74 -3.53 -3.81
N ARG A 256 4.98 -2.89 -2.93
CA ARG A 256 3.51 -2.90 -2.98
C ARG A 256 2.94 -2.27 -4.25
N TYR A 257 3.48 -1.14 -4.67
CA TYR A 257 3.05 -0.44 -5.88
C TYR A 257 4.13 0.51 -6.39
N SER A 258 3.95 1.01 -7.62
CA SER A 258 4.76 2.09 -8.19
C SER A 258 4.00 3.41 -8.09
N THR A 259 4.66 4.48 -7.67
CA THR A 259 4.06 5.82 -7.62
C THR A 259 3.89 6.42 -9.03
N ASP A 260 4.62 5.89 -10.01
CA ASP A 260 4.52 6.24 -11.44
C ASP A 260 3.83 5.15 -12.28
N ALA A 261 3.66 5.44 -13.58
CA ALA A 261 3.04 4.52 -14.53
C ALA A 261 4.06 3.53 -15.13
N GLU A 262 5.34 3.81 -15.04
CA GLU A 262 6.42 3.06 -15.69
C GLU A 262 6.94 1.89 -14.85
N TRP A 263 6.39 1.68 -13.66
CA TRP A 263 6.86 0.73 -12.64
C TRP A 263 8.25 1.07 -12.08
N LEU A 264 8.67 2.34 -12.16
CA LEU A 264 10.02 2.76 -11.78
C LEU A 264 10.14 3.02 -10.28
N VAL A 265 9.36 3.95 -9.72
CA VAL A 265 9.47 4.43 -8.33
C VAL A 265 8.57 3.63 -7.40
N PRO A 266 9.12 2.72 -6.59
CA PRO A 266 8.33 1.92 -5.67
C PRO A 266 7.82 2.76 -4.50
N HIS A 267 6.67 2.39 -3.96
CA HIS A 267 6.43 2.50 -2.53
C HIS A 267 7.02 1.24 -1.89
N PHE A 268 8.10 1.38 -1.13
CA PHE A 268 9.10 0.31 -0.88
C PHE A 268 8.66 -0.80 0.08
N GLU A 269 7.50 -0.62 0.71
CA GLU A 269 6.82 -1.63 1.51
C GLU A 269 6.64 -2.94 0.73
N LYS A 270 6.90 -4.08 1.37
CA LYS A 270 6.69 -5.40 0.75
C LYS A 270 5.68 -6.22 1.55
N MET A 271 4.62 -6.66 0.86
CA MET A 271 3.55 -7.44 1.48
C MET A 271 3.71 -8.94 1.17
N LEU A 272 3.47 -9.80 2.16
CA LEU A 272 3.48 -11.26 1.99
C LEU A 272 2.50 -11.69 0.90
N TYR A 273 1.27 -11.17 0.95
CA TYR A 273 0.20 -11.59 0.04
C TYR A 273 0.46 -11.15 -1.41
N ASP A 274 1.13 -10.02 -1.64
CA ASP A 274 1.47 -9.56 -2.99
C ASP A 274 2.54 -10.45 -3.60
N ASN A 275 3.56 -10.80 -2.81
CA ASN A 275 4.64 -11.68 -3.24
C ASN A 275 4.17 -13.13 -3.45
N ALA A 276 3.28 -13.65 -2.59
CA ALA A 276 2.66 -14.96 -2.80
C ALA A 276 1.83 -15.02 -4.09
N GLN A 277 1.10 -13.94 -4.39
CA GLN A 277 0.35 -13.81 -5.63
C GLN A 277 1.25 -13.68 -6.87
N LEU A 278 2.35 -12.94 -6.76
CA LEU A 278 3.37 -12.85 -7.81
C LEU A 278 3.93 -14.22 -8.16
N VAL A 279 4.36 -15.00 -7.15
CA VAL A 279 4.88 -16.36 -7.36
C VAL A 279 3.88 -17.22 -8.14
N ARG A 280 2.59 -17.16 -7.79
CA ARG A 280 1.53 -17.88 -8.50
C ARG A 280 1.39 -17.43 -9.96
N LEU A 281 1.35 -16.12 -10.22
CA LEU A 281 1.21 -15.58 -11.57
C LEU A 281 2.43 -15.90 -12.43
N CYS A 282 3.65 -15.74 -11.90
CA CYS A 282 4.87 -16.14 -12.58
C CYS A 282 4.90 -17.64 -12.85
N ASN A 283 4.41 -18.48 -11.95
CA ASN A 283 4.35 -19.93 -12.19
C ASN A 283 3.44 -20.27 -13.38
N TRP A 284 2.28 -19.62 -13.49
CA TRP A 284 1.43 -19.78 -14.67
C TRP A 284 2.09 -19.27 -15.95
N ALA A 285 2.72 -18.10 -15.89
CA ALA A 285 3.43 -17.53 -17.03
C ALA A 285 4.59 -18.42 -17.48
N TYR A 286 5.36 -19.00 -16.54
CA TYR A 286 6.41 -19.97 -16.84
C TYR A 286 5.84 -21.22 -17.50
N ALA A 287 4.80 -21.82 -16.92
CA ALA A 287 4.18 -23.01 -17.47
C ALA A 287 3.62 -22.81 -18.89
N ALA A 288 3.12 -21.61 -19.19
CA ALA A 288 2.56 -21.28 -20.50
C ALA A 288 3.61 -20.91 -21.56
N THR A 289 4.77 -20.37 -21.16
CA THR A 289 5.73 -19.75 -22.10
C THR A 289 7.11 -20.42 -22.11
N GLY A 290 7.48 -21.12 -21.04
CA GLY A 290 8.85 -21.62 -20.83
C GLY A 290 9.90 -20.52 -20.60
N LYS A 291 9.52 -19.24 -20.46
CA LYS A 291 10.49 -18.14 -20.30
C LYS A 291 11.16 -18.20 -18.92
N ASP A 292 12.47 -18.44 -18.90
CA ASP A 292 13.26 -18.52 -17.67
C ASP A 292 13.21 -17.26 -16.79
N LEU A 293 12.85 -16.11 -17.36
CA LEU A 293 12.51 -14.90 -16.59
C LEU A 293 11.60 -15.23 -15.41
N PHE A 294 10.47 -15.92 -15.66
CA PHE A 294 9.50 -16.18 -14.61
C PHE A 294 10.02 -17.20 -13.59
N ARG A 295 10.76 -18.22 -14.02
CA ARG A 295 11.39 -19.20 -13.12
C ARG A 295 12.35 -18.52 -12.16
N LEU A 296 13.27 -17.70 -12.69
CA LEU A 296 14.27 -17.00 -11.89
C LEU A 296 13.62 -16.02 -10.90
N ARG A 297 12.55 -15.32 -11.31
CA ARG A 297 11.81 -14.42 -10.42
C ARG A 297 11.05 -15.16 -9.32
N ILE A 298 10.54 -16.37 -9.59
CA ILE A 298 9.98 -17.24 -8.55
C ILE A 298 11.06 -17.62 -7.54
N GLU A 299 12.20 -18.12 -8.01
CA GLU A 299 13.31 -18.56 -7.15
C GLU A 299 13.82 -17.42 -6.26
N GLU A 300 14.02 -16.23 -6.83
CA GLU A 300 14.45 -15.03 -6.11
C GLU A 300 13.41 -14.57 -5.08
N THR A 301 12.13 -14.56 -5.44
CA THR A 301 11.05 -14.15 -4.53
C THR A 301 10.90 -15.15 -3.38
N VAL A 302 11.00 -16.46 -3.65
CA VAL A 302 10.99 -17.50 -2.61
C VAL A 302 12.20 -17.38 -1.71
N ALA A 303 13.39 -17.13 -2.26
CA ALA A 303 14.60 -16.90 -1.46
C ALA A 303 14.45 -15.66 -0.56
N TRP A 304 13.86 -14.57 -1.06
CA TRP A 304 13.52 -13.40 -0.25
C TRP A 304 12.51 -13.72 0.86
N LEU A 305 11.41 -14.40 0.54
CA LEU A 305 10.40 -14.80 1.52
C LEU A 305 11.01 -15.61 2.67
N LEU A 306 11.89 -16.55 2.36
CA LEU A 306 12.54 -17.39 3.37
C LEU A 306 13.59 -16.63 4.19
N ARG A 307 14.25 -15.64 3.59
CA ARG A 307 15.31 -14.85 4.24
C ARG A 307 14.77 -13.72 5.11
N GLU A 308 13.76 -13.00 4.62
CA GLU A 308 13.29 -11.76 5.26
C GLU A 308 11.94 -11.92 5.97
N MET A 309 11.04 -12.73 5.41
CA MET A 309 9.65 -12.75 5.87
C MET A 309 9.37 -13.89 6.87
N ARG A 310 10.33 -14.78 7.11
CA ARG A 310 10.15 -15.94 7.98
C ARG A 310 10.81 -15.70 9.34
N VAL A 311 10.02 -15.76 10.42
CA VAL A 311 10.55 -15.68 11.79
C VAL A 311 11.16 -17.01 12.24
N GLU A 312 11.98 -16.99 13.29
CA GLU A 312 12.65 -18.19 13.83
C GLU A 312 11.68 -19.34 14.17
N ALA A 313 10.49 -19.01 14.66
CA ALA A 313 9.43 -19.98 14.96
C ALA A 313 8.80 -20.63 13.71
N GLY A 314 9.18 -20.18 12.51
CA GLY A 314 8.80 -20.77 11.24
C GLY A 314 7.57 -20.15 10.55
N ALA A 315 6.88 -19.21 11.21
CA ALA A 315 5.77 -18.45 10.62
C ALA A 315 6.27 -17.36 9.65
N PHE A 316 5.38 -16.88 8.78
CA PHE A 316 5.64 -15.71 7.94
C PHE A 316 5.02 -14.46 8.55
N VAL A 317 5.74 -13.34 8.52
CA VAL A 317 5.20 -12.00 8.85
C VAL A 317 4.32 -11.48 7.71
N ALA A 318 3.40 -10.57 8.00
CA ALA A 318 2.44 -10.06 7.02
C ALA A 318 3.05 -9.04 6.04
N SER A 319 4.01 -8.26 6.51
CA SER A 319 4.59 -7.11 5.80
C SER A 319 6.03 -6.84 6.26
N LEU A 320 6.78 -6.12 5.43
CA LEU A 320 8.09 -5.54 5.71
C LEU A 320 8.01 -4.04 5.42
N ASP A 321 8.51 -3.22 6.35
CA ASP A 321 8.46 -1.76 6.29
C ASP A 321 9.23 -1.20 5.08
N ALA A 322 8.87 0.01 4.68
CA ALA A 322 9.50 0.79 3.65
C ALA A 322 10.59 1.73 4.20
N ASP A 323 10.49 2.10 5.48
CA ASP A 323 11.31 3.14 6.13
C ASP A 323 12.61 2.57 6.70
N SER A 324 13.74 3.17 6.35
CA SER A 324 15.04 2.87 6.96
C SER A 324 15.69 4.17 7.40
N ASP A 325 16.02 4.29 8.68
CA ASP A 325 16.58 5.51 9.28
C ASP A 325 15.68 6.76 9.08
N GLY A 326 14.35 6.54 9.09
CA GLY A 326 13.35 7.59 8.91
C GLY A 326 13.11 8.02 7.44
N GLU A 327 13.78 7.38 6.48
CA GLU A 327 13.64 7.67 5.05
C GLU A 327 13.09 6.46 4.27
N GLU A 328 12.03 6.67 3.49
CA GLU A 328 11.45 5.63 2.64
C GLU A 328 12.45 5.23 1.53
N GLY A 329 12.71 3.93 1.38
CA GLY A 329 13.48 3.41 0.26
C GLY A 329 15.00 3.55 0.38
N LEU A 330 15.52 4.17 1.45
CA LEU A 330 16.97 4.33 1.69
C LEU A 330 17.71 2.98 1.70
N PHE A 331 17.07 1.93 2.22
CA PHE A 331 17.62 0.58 2.21
C PHE A 331 17.81 0.01 0.80
N TYR A 332 16.97 0.40 -0.16
CA TYR A 332 16.86 -0.25 -1.47
C TYR A 332 17.50 0.51 -2.63
N THR A 333 17.67 1.83 -2.51
CA THR A 333 18.18 2.70 -3.58
C THR A 333 19.70 2.81 -3.60
N TRP A 334 20.29 3.14 -4.76
CA TRP A 334 21.74 3.10 -4.98
C TRP A 334 22.24 4.26 -5.82
N SER A 335 23.35 4.86 -5.40
CA SER A 335 24.14 5.72 -6.29
C SER A 335 25.08 4.88 -7.16
N ARG A 336 25.57 5.48 -8.25
CA ARG A 336 26.60 4.88 -9.09
C ARG A 336 27.86 4.57 -8.27
N ASP A 337 28.32 5.52 -7.47
CA ASP A 337 29.52 5.40 -6.65
C ASP A 337 29.41 4.25 -5.63
N GLU A 338 28.22 4.02 -5.06
CA GLU A 338 27.98 2.90 -4.14
C GLU A 338 28.10 1.54 -4.85
N ILE A 339 27.57 1.43 -6.07
CA ILE A 339 27.69 0.20 -6.89
C ILE A 339 29.15 -0.02 -7.29
N GLU A 340 29.85 1.03 -7.73
CA GLU A 340 31.25 0.96 -8.12
C GLU A 340 32.16 0.60 -6.93
N ALA A 341 31.89 1.15 -5.75
CA ALA A 341 32.58 0.78 -4.52
C ALA A 341 32.30 -0.67 -4.09
N ALA A 342 31.05 -1.15 -4.25
CA ALA A 342 30.67 -2.51 -3.89
C ALA A 342 31.25 -3.58 -4.83
N LEU A 343 31.42 -3.25 -6.11
CA LEU A 343 31.78 -4.23 -7.15
C LEU A 343 33.21 -4.10 -7.68
N GLY A 344 33.84 -2.94 -7.58
CA GLY A 344 35.16 -2.68 -8.15
C GLY A 344 35.18 -2.93 -9.67
N ASP A 345 36.12 -3.75 -10.13
CA ASP A 345 36.30 -4.08 -11.55
C ASP A 345 35.08 -4.77 -12.20
N ASP A 346 34.17 -5.33 -11.39
CA ASP A 346 32.93 -5.95 -11.88
C ASP A 346 31.80 -4.94 -12.16
N ALA A 347 31.95 -3.68 -11.75
CA ALA A 347 30.90 -2.66 -11.89
C ALA A 347 30.46 -2.42 -13.34
N PRO A 348 31.36 -2.33 -14.35
CA PRO A 348 30.95 -2.21 -15.75
C PRO A 348 30.06 -3.37 -16.22
N THR A 349 30.32 -4.59 -15.75
CA THR A 349 29.52 -5.78 -16.06
C THR A 349 28.12 -5.66 -15.45
N PHE A 350 28.00 -5.17 -14.21
CA PHE A 350 26.70 -4.92 -13.59
C PHE A 350 25.84 -3.95 -14.42
N PHE A 351 26.44 -2.86 -14.92
CA PHE A 351 25.73 -1.89 -15.74
C PHE A 351 25.37 -2.38 -17.16
N GLN A 352 25.87 -3.56 -17.59
CA GLN A 352 25.36 -4.22 -18.79
C GLN A 352 23.99 -4.86 -18.56
N TYR A 353 23.65 -5.19 -17.31
CA TYR A 353 22.40 -5.89 -16.95
C TYR A 353 21.39 -5.02 -16.21
N PHE A 354 21.83 -3.87 -15.69
CA PHE A 354 21.01 -2.95 -14.92
C PHE A 354 21.31 -1.50 -15.27
N GLU A 355 20.30 -0.66 -15.14
CA GLU A 355 20.48 0.79 -15.11
C GLU A 355 20.00 1.36 -13.78
N LEU A 356 20.57 2.51 -13.43
CA LEU A 356 20.14 3.32 -12.31
C LEU A 356 19.29 4.46 -12.86
N ALA A 357 18.00 4.48 -12.50
CA ALA A 357 17.03 5.42 -13.03
C ALA A 357 16.33 6.20 -11.91
N ALA A 358 16.01 7.45 -12.20
CA ALA A 358 15.24 8.34 -11.33
C ALA A 358 14.37 9.24 -12.22
N PRO A 359 13.09 9.47 -11.90
CA PRO A 359 12.29 10.44 -12.62
C PRO A 359 12.75 11.87 -12.32
N HIS A 360 12.33 12.81 -13.17
CA HIS A 360 12.61 14.21 -12.96
C HIS A 360 11.98 14.70 -11.64
N GLY A 361 12.76 15.40 -10.80
CA GLY A 361 12.30 15.87 -9.50
C GLY A 361 12.30 14.83 -8.38
N TRP A 362 12.88 13.64 -8.61
CA TRP A 362 13.13 12.65 -7.56
C TRP A 362 14.22 13.14 -6.61
N GLU A 363 13.91 13.21 -5.31
CA GLU A 363 14.84 13.67 -4.27
C GLU A 363 15.70 12.52 -3.70
N GLY A 364 15.33 11.27 -3.95
CA GLY A 364 16.07 10.08 -3.48
C GLY A 364 17.22 9.65 -4.40
N LYS A 365 17.96 8.61 -3.97
CA LYS A 365 18.95 7.96 -4.84
C LYS A 365 18.27 7.24 -6.01
N PRO A 366 18.97 7.03 -7.13
CA PRO A 366 18.45 6.24 -8.24
C PRO A 366 18.03 4.82 -7.84
N ILE A 367 17.08 4.27 -8.62
CA ILE A 367 16.50 2.94 -8.44
C ILE A 367 17.08 2.02 -9.51
N ILE A 368 17.43 0.80 -9.10
CA ILE A 368 17.87 -0.25 -10.02
C ILE A 368 16.67 -0.73 -10.82
N ARG A 369 16.78 -0.73 -12.15
CA ARG A 369 15.80 -1.34 -13.06
C ARG A 369 16.50 -2.01 -14.23
N GLN A 370 15.71 -2.64 -15.09
CA GLN A 370 16.17 -3.20 -16.35
C GLN A 370 15.40 -2.60 -17.53
N THR A 371 16.09 -2.38 -18.63
CA THR A 371 15.47 -2.30 -19.95
C THR A 371 15.10 -3.71 -20.44
N GLU A 372 14.29 -3.81 -21.50
CA GLU A 372 13.91 -5.10 -22.08
C GLU A 372 15.11 -5.91 -22.58
N THR A 373 16.08 -5.22 -23.19
CA THR A 373 17.36 -5.82 -23.63
C THR A 373 18.17 -6.32 -22.44
N GLN A 374 18.33 -5.49 -21.41
CA GLN A 374 19.07 -5.84 -20.20
C GLN A 374 18.44 -7.00 -19.44
N GLN A 375 17.10 -7.04 -19.35
CA GLN A 375 16.37 -8.14 -18.75
C GLN A 375 16.66 -9.44 -19.51
N SER A 376 16.48 -9.43 -20.84
CA SER A 376 16.72 -10.61 -21.67
C SER A 376 18.16 -11.12 -21.54
N GLN A 377 19.14 -10.20 -21.57
CA GLN A 377 20.55 -10.55 -21.41
C GLN A 377 20.87 -11.07 -20.01
N GLY A 378 20.31 -10.45 -18.97
CA GLY A 378 20.51 -10.88 -17.58
C GLY A 378 19.93 -12.26 -17.29
N ILE A 379 18.86 -12.67 -17.98
CA ILE A 379 18.34 -14.04 -17.92
C ILE A 379 19.28 -15.02 -18.63
N ALA A 380 19.78 -14.67 -19.82
CA ALA A 380 20.72 -15.52 -20.56
C ALA A 380 22.04 -15.72 -19.81
N ASP A 381 22.55 -14.67 -19.17
CA ASP A 381 23.83 -14.65 -18.47
C ASP A 381 23.67 -14.77 -16.94
N TYR A 382 22.57 -15.36 -16.46
CA TYR A 382 22.23 -15.32 -15.03
C TYR A 382 23.34 -15.87 -14.11
N ALA A 383 24.10 -16.86 -14.57
CA ALA A 383 25.23 -17.43 -13.83
C ALA A 383 26.36 -16.40 -13.58
N GLN A 384 26.54 -15.43 -14.47
CA GLN A 384 27.49 -14.32 -14.30
C GLN A 384 26.87 -13.18 -13.47
N LEU A 385 25.57 -12.95 -13.63
CA LEU A 385 24.84 -11.90 -12.93
C LEU A 385 24.64 -12.19 -11.43
N ALA A 386 24.35 -13.44 -11.06
CA ALA A 386 24.01 -13.81 -9.68
C ALA A 386 25.11 -13.48 -8.65
N PRO A 387 26.42 -13.74 -8.90
CA PRO A 387 27.49 -13.31 -8.02
C PRO A 387 27.55 -11.78 -7.81
N LEU A 388 27.26 -10.98 -8.84
CA LEU A 388 27.24 -9.52 -8.73
C LEU A 388 26.13 -9.06 -7.80
N LYS A 389 24.92 -9.61 -7.98
CA LYS A 389 23.77 -9.34 -7.09
C LYS A 389 24.10 -9.71 -5.65
N ALA A 390 24.76 -10.84 -5.42
CA ALA A 390 25.15 -11.28 -4.08
C ALA A 390 26.15 -10.33 -3.40
N LYS A 391 27.12 -9.78 -4.14
CA LYS A 391 28.06 -8.76 -3.62
C LYS A 391 27.33 -7.47 -3.23
N VAL A 392 26.45 -6.97 -4.11
CA VAL A 392 25.63 -5.77 -3.83
C VAL A 392 24.71 -6.01 -2.63
N LEU A 393 24.09 -7.19 -2.55
CA LEU A 393 23.26 -7.57 -1.41
C LEU A 393 24.08 -7.57 -0.11
N ALA A 394 25.27 -8.17 -0.09
CA ALA A 394 26.12 -8.19 1.10
C ALA A 394 26.50 -6.80 1.62
N VAL A 395 26.66 -5.81 0.73
CA VAL A 395 26.85 -4.40 1.12
C VAL A 395 25.53 -3.80 1.64
N ARG A 396 24.40 -4.11 1.00
CA ARG A 396 23.08 -3.66 1.46
C ARG A 396 22.76 -4.12 2.88
N GLU A 397 23.15 -5.34 3.22
CA GLU A 397 22.90 -5.95 4.54
C GLU A 397 23.60 -5.22 5.71
N GLN A 398 24.51 -4.29 5.40
CA GLN A 398 25.17 -3.44 6.41
C GLN A 398 24.38 -2.15 6.71
N ARG A 399 23.34 -1.84 5.93
CA ARG A 399 22.47 -0.68 6.15
C ARG A 399 21.51 -0.96 7.31
N VAL A 400 20.97 0.12 7.88
CA VAL A 400 19.86 0.02 8.84
C VAL A 400 18.70 -0.70 8.14
N ARG A 401 18.15 -1.71 8.80
CA ARG A 401 17.04 -2.51 8.27
C ARG A 401 15.73 -1.72 8.39
N PRO A 402 14.82 -1.81 7.40
CA PRO A 402 13.43 -1.45 7.58
C PRO A 402 12.72 -2.32 8.62
#